data_AF-A0A450VHU3-F1
#
_entry.id   AF-A0A450VHU3-F1
#
_cell.length_a   1.000
_cell.length_b   1.000
_cell.length_c   1.000
_cell.angle_alpha   90.00
_cell.angle_beta   90.00
_cell.angle_gamma   90.00
#
_symmetry.space_group_name_H-M   'P 1'
#
loop_
_entity.id
_entity.type
_entity.pdbx_description
1 polymer ?
#
loop_
_entity_poly.entity_id
_entity_poly.type
_entity_poly.pdbx_seq_one_letter_code
_entity_poly.pdbx_strand_id
1 'polypeptide(L)'
;MLRPRSGPSKRRFASPNVEDAIVGLPGIKLRSPDFLLPWLVWEYGLTEVAPYIGDPGLAIREGLIWRHRRGTTDALECALGWIGISPAIEEETLGAHQAVGSSNLSGHAIFI
;
A
#
# COMPACT_ATOMS: atom_id res chain seq x y z
N MET A 1 -46.14 -45.01 7.56
CA MET A 1 -45.73 -44.31 6.32
C MET A 1 -44.94 -43.07 6.70
N LEU A 2 -43.62 -43.06 6.47
CA LEU A 2 -42.72 -41.93 6.78
C LEU A 2 -42.48 -41.12 5.50
N ARG A 3 -42.72 -39.80 5.52
CA ARG A 3 -42.30 -38.90 4.44
C ARG A 3 -40.77 -38.78 4.43
N PRO A 4 -40.11 -38.72 3.26
CA PRO A 4 -38.69 -38.47 3.21
C PRO A 4 -38.38 -37.03 3.67
N ARG A 5 -37.34 -36.87 4.50
CA ARG A 5 -36.79 -35.55 4.85
C ARG A 5 -36.29 -34.88 3.58
N SER A 6 -36.96 -33.81 3.16
CA SER A 6 -36.40 -32.82 2.24
C SER A 6 -35.15 -32.21 2.88
N GLY A 7 -33.97 -32.60 2.40
CA GLY A 7 -32.70 -31.96 2.78
C GLY A 7 -32.69 -30.48 2.37
N PRO A 8 -31.78 -29.65 2.93
CA PRO A 8 -31.73 -28.24 2.61
C PRO A 8 -31.48 -28.08 1.10
N SER A 9 -32.41 -27.39 0.43
CA SER A 9 -32.23 -26.94 -0.96
C SER A 9 -30.94 -26.12 -1.01
N LYS A 10 -29.90 -26.65 -1.68
CA LYS A 10 -28.71 -25.86 -2.01
C LYS A 10 -29.21 -24.64 -2.75
N ARG A 11 -29.15 -23.46 -2.13
CA ARG A 11 -29.46 -22.19 -2.79
C ARG A 11 -28.58 -22.12 -4.04
N ARG A 12 -29.18 -22.39 -5.20
CA ARG A 12 -28.54 -22.19 -6.49
C ARG A 12 -28.33 -20.68 -6.54
N PHE A 13 -27.09 -20.22 -6.45
CA PHE A 13 -26.79 -18.84 -6.82
C PHE A 13 -27.36 -18.68 -8.23
N ALA A 14 -28.37 -17.82 -8.39
CA ALA A 14 -28.89 -17.52 -9.70
C ALA A 14 -27.76 -16.80 -10.43
N SER A 15 -27.08 -17.52 -11.32
CA SER A 15 -26.02 -16.93 -12.13
C SER A 15 -26.67 -15.80 -12.94
N PRO A 16 -26.17 -14.55 -12.85
CA PRO A 16 -26.59 -13.53 -13.81
C PRO A 16 -26.37 -14.07 -15.21
N ASN A 17 -27.20 -13.64 -16.16
CA ASN A 17 -26.97 -14.04 -17.54
C ASN A 17 -25.59 -13.55 -17.99
N VAL A 18 -24.91 -14.32 -18.85
CA VAL A 18 -23.54 -14.01 -19.29
C VAL A 18 -23.49 -12.64 -19.96
N GLU A 19 -24.50 -12.29 -20.75
CA GLU A 19 -24.60 -10.98 -21.40
C GLU A 19 -24.68 -9.85 -20.37
N ASP A 20 -25.47 -10.00 -19.30
CA ASP A 20 -25.58 -9.00 -18.22
C ASP A 20 -24.24 -8.85 -17.48
N ALA A 21 -23.55 -9.97 -17.24
CA ALA A 21 -22.24 -9.96 -16.61
C ALA A 21 -21.21 -9.24 -17.47
N ILE A 22 -21.18 -9.50 -18.78
CA ILE A 22 -20.29 -8.83 -19.74
C ILE A 22 -20.53 -7.32 -19.74
N VAL A 23 -21.79 -6.89 -19.78
CA VAL A 23 -22.17 -5.47 -19.73
C VAL A 23 -21.73 -4.81 -18.42
N GLY A 24 -21.67 -5.56 -17.32
CA GLY A 24 -21.22 -5.08 -16.00
C GLY A 24 -19.71 -5.04 -15.78
N LEU A 25 -18.89 -5.63 -16.68
CA LEU A 25 -17.43 -5.67 -16.52
C LEU A 25 -16.75 -4.28 -16.59
N PRO A 26 -17.13 -3.37 -17.50
CA PRO A 26 -16.48 -2.06 -17.58
C PRO A 26 -16.64 -1.26 -16.28
N GLY A 27 -15.52 -0.80 -15.73
CA GLY A 27 -15.51 0.03 -14.52
C GLY A 27 -15.68 -0.74 -13.20
N ILE A 28 -15.70 -2.08 -13.23
CA ILE A 28 -15.83 -2.91 -12.01
C ILE A 28 -14.70 -2.67 -11.00
N LYS A 29 -13.50 -2.29 -11.46
CA LYS A 29 -12.36 -1.92 -10.59
C LYS A 29 -12.52 -0.54 -9.93
N LEU A 30 -13.40 0.33 -10.46
CA LEU A 30 -13.69 1.66 -9.89
C LEU A 30 -14.85 1.61 -8.89
N ARG A 31 -15.87 0.79 -9.17
CA ARG A 31 -17.01 0.52 -8.27
C ARG A 31 -17.01 -0.95 -7.93
N SER A 32 -16.04 -1.34 -7.12
CA SER A 32 -15.81 -2.74 -6.77
C SER A 32 -16.72 -3.17 -5.63
N PRO A 33 -17.43 -4.30 -5.79
CA PRO A 33 -18.05 -4.96 -4.66
C PRO A 33 -16.99 -5.40 -3.63
N ASP A 34 -17.36 -5.44 -2.35
CA ASP A 34 -16.43 -5.73 -1.25
C ASP A 34 -15.67 -7.06 -1.41
N PHE A 35 -16.31 -8.07 -2.00
CA PHE A 35 -15.68 -9.37 -2.26
C PHE A 35 -14.48 -9.30 -3.21
N LEU A 36 -14.40 -8.27 -4.04
CA LEU A 36 -13.33 -8.07 -5.02
C LEU A 36 -12.12 -7.35 -4.40
N LEU A 37 -12.29 -6.67 -3.26
CA LEU A 37 -11.24 -5.86 -2.65
C LEU A 37 -9.97 -6.66 -2.30
N PRO A 38 -10.04 -7.89 -1.73
CA PRO A 38 -8.83 -8.67 -1.47
C PRO A 38 -8.06 -9.01 -2.76
N TRP A 39 -8.78 -9.29 -3.85
CA TRP A 39 -8.16 -9.54 -5.15
C TRP A 39 -7.51 -8.27 -5.72
N LEU A 40 -8.13 -7.11 -5.55
CA LEU A 40 -7.55 -5.83 -5.96
C LEU A 40 -6.31 -5.45 -5.14
N VAL A 41 -6.29 -5.74 -3.84
CA VAL A 41 -5.08 -5.58 -3.01
C VAL A 41 -3.93 -6.41 -3.56
N TRP A 42 -4.19 -7.65 -3.97
CA TRP A 42 -3.18 -8.51 -4.60
C TRP A 42 -2.78 -8.03 -6.00
N GLU A 43 -3.75 -7.74 -6.88
CA GLU A 43 -3.55 -7.26 -8.25
C GLU A 43 -2.70 -5.99 -8.27
N TYR A 44 -2.99 -5.07 -7.34
CA TYR A 44 -2.19 -3.88 -7.22
C TYR A 44 -0.86 -4.17 -6.53
N GLY A 45 -0.60 -5.27 -5.84
CA GLY A 45 0.68 -5.48 -5.12
C GLY A 45 0.78 -4.62 -3.87
N LEU A 46 -0.31 -4.61 -3.09
CA LEU A 46 -0.45 -3.89 -1.83
C LEU A 46 -0.47 -4.84 -0.62
N THR A 47 -0.21 -6.13 -0.84
CA THR A 47 -0.27 -7.19 0.17
C THR A 47 0.65 -6.96 1.37
N GLU A 48 1.78 -6.30 1.15
CA GLU A 48 2.81 -6.03 2.15
C GLU A 48 2.42 -4.85 3.05
N VAL A 49 1.66 -3.90 2.51
CA VAL A 49 1.28 -2.67 3.23
C VAL A 49 -0.13 -2.72 3.81
N ALA A 50 -1.01 -3.54 3.23
CA ALA A 50 -2.40 -3.69 3.69
C ALA A 50 -2.53 -4.01 5.19
N PRO A 51 -1.67 -4.83 5.83
CA PRO A 51 -1.77 -5.11 7.26
C PRO A 51 -1.62 -3.87 8.16
N TYR A 52 -0.89 -2.84 7.73
CA TYR A 52 -0.71 -1.61 8.50
C TYR A 52 -1.92 -0.67 8.40
N ILE A 53 -2.77 -0.85 7.40
CA ILE A 53 -3.94 -0.01 7.12
C ILE A 53 -5.23 -0.68 7.63
N GLY A 54 -5.29 -2.01 7.60
CA GLY A 54 -6.39 -2.82 8.14
C GLY A 54 -7.64 -2.91 7.26
N ASP A 55 -8.09 -1.80 6.68
CA ASP A 55 -9.23 -1.78 5.75
C ASP A 55 -8.78 -1.95 4.28
N PRO A 56 -9.27 -2.97 3.54
CA PRO A 56 -8.86 -3.21 2.15
C PRO A 56 -9.17 -2.06 1.18
N GLY A 57 -10.31 -1.38 1.38
CA GLY A 57 -10.68 -0.23 0.54
C GLY A 57 -9.76 0.96 0.75
N LEU A 58 -9.43 1.24 2.01
CA LEU A 58 -8.43 2.22 2.42
C LEU A 58 -7.05 1.83 1.92
N ALA A 59 -6.67 0.56 2.00
CA ALA A 59 -5.38 0.07 1.52
C ALA A 59 -5.21 0.31 0.01
N ILE A 60 -6.26 0.10 -0.78
CA ILE A 60 -6.24 0.45 -2.21
C ILE A 60 -6.06 1.96 -2.39
N ARG A 61 -6.87 2.78 -1.70
CA ARG A 61 -6.83 4.24 -1.88
C ARG A 61 -5.49 4.85 -1.46
N GLU A 62 -5.04 4.57 -0.25
CA GLU A 62 -3.80 5.12 0.31
C GLU A 62 -2.57 4.46 -0.31
N GLY A 63 -2.62 3.14 -0.51
CA GLY A 63 -1.50 2.36 -1.03
C GLY A 63 -1.15 2.70 -2.48
N LEU A 64 -2.14 3.01 -3.33
CA LEU A 64 -1.86 3.49 -4.70
C LEU A 64 -1.19 4.87 -4.70
N ILE A 65 -1.64 5.79 -3.84
CA ILE A 65 -1.03 7.13 -3.69
C ILE A 65 0.41 6.99 -3.19
N TRP A 66 0.60 6.22 -2.12
CA TRP A 66 1.91 5.94 -1.51
C TRP A 66 2.89 5.37 -2.52
N ARG A 67 2.46 4.42 -3.36
CA ARG A 67 3.33 3.82 -4.40
C ARG A 67 3.91 4.87 -5.33
N HIS A 68 3.09 5.82 -5.75
CA HIS A 68 3.48 6.86 -6.71
C HIS A 68 4.49 7.85 -6.12
N ARG A 69 4.56 7.95 -4.79
CA ARG A 69 5.45 8.86 -4.07
C ARG A 69 6.66 8.15 -3.44
N ARG A 70 6.81 6.83 -3.63
CA ARG A 70 7.92 6.09 -3.00
C ARG A 70 9.28 6.68 -3.37
N GLY A 71 10.16 6.73 -2.38
CA GLY A 71 11.48 7.37 -2.49
C GLY A 71 11.50 8.82 -2.01
N THR A 72 10.36 9.39 -1.61
CA THR A 72 10.30 10.71 -0.98
C THR A 72 10.04 10.62 0.53
N THR A 73 10.30 11.72 1.22
CA THR A 73 9.94 11.95 2.63
C THR A 73 8.44 11.85 2.85
N ASP A 74 7.61 12.37 1.94
CA ASP A 74 6.15 12.27 2.01
C ASP A 74 5.64 10.82 2.06
N ALA A 75 6.27 9.91 1.30
CA ALA A 75 5.88 8.51 1.31
C ALA A 75 6.25 7.82 2.63
N LEU A 76 7.33 8.27 3.28
CA LEU A 76 7.72 7.80 4.60
C LEU A 76 6.74 8.29 5.67
N GLU A 77 6.41 9.58 5.66
CA GLU A 77 5.41 10.16 6.56
C GLU A 77 4.04 9.49 6.41
N CYS A 78 3.61 9.25 5.17
CA CYS A 78 2.36 8.54 4.87
C CYS A 78 2.35 7.12 5.46
N ALA A 79 3.41 6.34 5.23
CA ALA A 79 3.48 4.96 5.72
C ALA A 79 3.56 4.87 7.25
N LEU A 80 4.35 5.74 7.89
CA LEU A 80 4.45 5.83 9.34
C LEU A 80 3.15 6.33 9.97
N GLY A 81 2.45 7.22 9.28
CA GLY A 81 1.12 7.71 9.68
C GLY A 81 0.08 6.58 9.82
N TRP A 82 0.15 5.53 8.99
CA TRP A 82 -0.76 4.38 9.09
C TRP A 82 -0.68 3.66 10.44
N ILE A 83 0.50 3.67 11.06
CA ILE A 83 0.74 3.08 12.39
C ILE A 83 0.80 4.13 13.50
N GLY A 84 0.35 5.36 13.23
CA GLY A 84 0.25 6.44 14.22
C GLY A 84 1.59 7.08 14.58
N ILE A 85 2.62 6.96 13.73
CA ILE A 85 3.94 7.56 13.93
C ILE A 85 4.08 8.82 13.08
N SER A 86 4.55 9.90 13.70
CA SER A 86 4.94 11.13 13.02
C SER A 86 6.47 11.27 13.08
N PRO A 87 7.19 11.08 11.96
CA PRO A 87 8.65 11.17 11.96
C PRO A 87 9.13 12.63 11.93
N ALA A 88 10.27 12.89 12.58
CA ALA A 88 11.12 14.01 12.21
C ALA A 88 12.16 13.50 11.21
N ILE A 89 12.30 14.17 10.07
CA ILE A 89 13.22 13.76 9.01
C ILE A 89 14.45 14.68 9.07
N GLU A 90 15.60 14.08 9.30
CA GLU A 90 16.89 14.76 9.26
C GLU A 90 17.46 14.66 7.83
N GLU A 91 17.64 15.81 7.18
CA GLU A 91 18.31 15.91 5.89
C GLU A 91 19.74 16.40 6.10
N GLU A 92 20.72 15.53 5.88
CA GLU A 92 22.11 15.97 5.89
C GLU A 92 22.45 16.64 4.57
N THR A 93 22.65 17.96 4.61
CA THR A 93 23.07 18.72 3.43
C THR A 93 24.45 18.25 2.98
N LEU A 94 24.57 17.90 1.70
CA LEU A 94 25.82 17.46 1.07
C LEU A 94 26.98 18.42 1.42
N GLY A 95 27.94 17.97 2.23
CA GLY A 95 29.12 18.74 2.65
C GLY A 95 29.24 19.03 4.15
N ALA A 96 28.21 18.76 4.97
CA ALA A 96 28.28 18.94 6.43
C ALA A 96 29.38 18.07 7.07
N HIS A 97 29.56 16.83 6.59
CA HIS A 97 30.63 15.94 7.02
C HIS A 97 32.06 16.39 6.62
N GLN A 98 32.21 17.38 5.72
CA GLN A 98 33.53 17.86 5.27
C GLN A 98 33.93 19.25 5.80
N ALA A 99 33.01 19.99 6.45
CA ALA A 99 33.30 21.32 6.97
C ALA A 99 34.00 21.33 8.35
N VAL A 100 34.01 20.20 9.08
CA VAL A 100 34.58 20.10 10.44
C VAL A 100 36.08 19.77 10.45
N GLY A 101 36.70 19.48 9.30
CA GLY A 101 38.07 18.97 9.22
C GLY A 101 39.19 19.95 8.85
N SER A 102 38.90 21.18 8.42
CA SER A 102 39.89 22.02 7.71
C SER A 102 40.55 23.14 8.53
N SER A 103 40.33 23.26 9.84
CA SER A 103 40.83 24.42 10.61
C SER A 103 42.17 24.22 11.35
N ASN A 104 42.79 23.04 11.36
CA ASN A 104 43.94 22.75 12.24
C ASN A 104 45.25 22.33 11.55
N LEU A 105 45.54 22.79 10.33
CA LEU A 105 46.86 22.57 9.71
C LEU A 105 47.65 23.88 9.58
N SER A 106 48.07 24.42 10.72
CA SER A 106 49.28 25.24 10.82
C SER A 106 50.32 24.44 11.60
N GLY A 107 51.22 23.76 10.89
CA GLY A 107 52.21 22.90 11.51
C GLY A 107 53.16 22.31 10.48
N HIS A 108 54.19 23.07 10.14
CA HIS A 108 55.50 22.63 9.62
C HIS A 108 55.53 21.33 8.77
N ALA A 109 55.40 21.49 7.45
CA ALA A 109 55.88 20.47 6.51
C ALA A 109 57.41 20.61 6.35
N ILE A 110 58.16 19.72 7.01
CA ILE A 110 59.55 19.42 6.65
C ILE A 110 59.49 18.33 5.57
N PHE A 111 59.98 18.65 4.38
CA PHE A 111 60.27 17.67 3.34
C PHE A 111 61.64 17.05 3.62
N ILE A 112 61.69 15.72 3.73
CA ILE A 112 62.86 14.87 3.46
C ILE A 112 62.43 13.83 2.44
#